data_AF-D4L0T9-F1
#
_entry.id   AF-D4L0T9-F1
#
_cell.length_a   1.000
_cell.length_b   1.000
_cell.length_c   1.000
_cell.angle_alpha   90.00
_cell.angle_beta   90.00
_cell.angle_gamma   90.00
#
_symmetry.space_group_name_H-M   'P 1'
#
loop_
_entity.id
_entity.type
_entity.pdbx_description
1 polymer ?
#
loop_
_entity_poly.entity_id
_entity_poly.type
_entity_poly.pdbx_seq_one_letter_code
_entity_poly.pdbx_strand_id
1 'polypeptide(L)'
;MIKYLTMTIEKQKNIALIAHDGKKQDMLKWCMDNKEILQQHNLSGTGTTARMIADHVGLKIKGYNSGPLGGDQQIGAKIVEGNIDMVIFFSDPLAAQPHDPDVKALLRIAQVYDIPIANNIATADFMIHSTLMNEQYSHQIENFKNTVDVRVKEMQ
;
A
#
# COMPACT_ATOMS: atom_id res chain seq x y z
N MET A 1 -29.30 0.85 -6.49
CA MET A 1 -28.81 1.93 -5.60
C MET A 1 -27.45 1.53 -5.08
N ILE A 2 -26.40 2.34 -5.29
CA ILE A 2 -25.07 2.08 -4.74
C ILE A 2 -25.18 2.14 -3.21
N LYS A 3 -24.76 1.07 -2.54
CA LYS A 3 -24.67 1.03 -1.07
C LYS A 3 -23.23 1.27 -0.67
N TYR A 4 -23.02 1.97 0.44
CA TYR A 4 -21.69 2.24 0.98
C TYR A 4 -21.43 1.40 2.23
N LEU A 5 -20.15 1.17 2.52
CA LEU A 5 -19.64 0.64 3.78
C LEU A 5 -18.71 1.67 4.39
N THR A 6 -18.73 1.77 5.73
CA THR A 6 -17.74 2.56 6.44
C THR A 6 -16.47 1.73 6.58
N MET A 7 -15.37 2.21 6.01
CA MET A 7 -14.04 1.69 6.28
C MET A 7 -13.36 2.59 7.31
N THR A 8 -12.62 1.98 8.23
CA THR A 8 -11.88 2.70 9.26
C THR A 8 -10.41 2.30 9.19
N ILE A 9 -9.56 3.30 9.00
CA ILE A 9 -8.12 3.18 9.13
C ILE A 9 -7.76 3.57 10.57
N GLU A 10 -7.17 2.64 11.32
CA GLU A 10 -6.82 2.81 12.73
C GLU A 10 -5.65 3.78 12.94
N LYS A 11 -5.46 4.27 14.17
CA LYS A 11 -4.33 5.16 14.50
C LYS A 11 -2.98 4.53 14.14
N GLN A 12 -2.77 3.27 14.51
CA GLN A 12 -1.60 2.50 14.08
C GLN A 12 -1.86 1.90 12.69
N LYS A 13 -1.31 2.53 11.66
CA LYS A 13 -1.43 2.13 10.26
C LYS A 13 -0.66 0.84 9.94
N ASN A 14 -1.18 0.05 9.01
CA ASN A 14 -0.47 -1.01 8.30
C ASN A 14 0.03 -0.48 6.95
N ILE A 15 1.34 -0.29 6.80
CA ILE A 15 1.95 0.40 5.66
C ILE A 15 2.74 -0.59 4.80
N ALA A 16 2.43 -0.64 3.50
CA ALA A 16 3.23 -1.36 2.51
C ALA A 16 4.30 -0.43 1.90
N LEU A 17 5.56 -0.83 1.94
CA LEU A 17 6.71 -0.13 1.37
C LEU A 17 7.28 -0.95 0.20
N ILE A 18 7.19 -0.40 -1.01
CA ILE A 18 7.56 -1.07 -2.26
C ILE A 18 8.41 -0.13 -3.10
N ALA A 19 9.47 -0.63 -3.73
CA ALA A 19 10.30 0.16 -4.63
C ALA A 19 10.83 -0.69 -5.80
N HIS A 20 10.79 -0.14 -7.01
CA HIS A 20 11.58 -0.69 -8.13
C HIS A 20 13.08 -0.59 -7.82
N ASP A 21 13.90 -1.39 -8.49
CA ASP A 21 15.34 -1.46 -8.22
C ASP A 21 16.02 -0.08 -8.27
N GLY A 22 15.73 0.72 -9.30
CA GLY A 22 16.23 2.09 -9.45
C GLY A 22 15.76 3.08 -8.37
N LYS A 23 14.80 2.69 -7.53
CA LYS A 23 14.19 3.52 -6.48
C LYS A 23 14.44 3.01 -5.06
N LYS A 24 15.16 1.89 -4.89
CA LYS A 24 15.42 1.33 -3.56
C LYS A 24 16.28 2.25 -2.69
N GLN A 25 17.24 2.96 -3.27
CA GLN A 25 18.05 3.93 -2.51
C GLN A 25 17.21 5.13 -2.04
N ASP A 26 16.33 5.64 -2.91
CA ASP A 26 15.36 6.68 -2.56
C ASP A 26 14.45 6.21 -1.41
N MET A 27 13.95 4.97 -1.47
CA MET A 27 13.13 4.36 -0.41
C MET A 27 13.89 4.24 0.92
N LEU A 28 15.15 3.79 0.89
CA LEU A 28 15.97 3.68 2.10
C LEU A 28 16.21 5.05 2.74
N LYS A 29 16.57 6.04 1.93
CA LYS A 29 16.77 7.41 2.40
C LYS A 29 15.50 7.97 3.03
N TRP A 30 14.37 7.84 2.33
CA TRP A 30 13.08 8.29 2.83
C TRP A 30 12.69 7.59 4.15
N CYS A 31 12.94 6.28 4.26
CA CYS A 31 12.71 5.54 5.50
C CYS A 31 13.61 5.98 6.65
N MET A 32 14.87 6.35 6.38
CA MET A 32 15.78 6.91 7.38
C MET A 32 15.30 8.27 7.86
N ASP A 33 14.96 9.15 6.93
CA ASP A 33 14.52 10.52 7.23
C ASP A 33 13.18 10.52 8.01
N ASN A 34 12.34 9.50 7.84
CA ASN A 34 11.03 9.35 8.52
C ASN A 34 10.98 8.22 9.57
N LYS A 35 12.14 7.71 10.00
CA LYS A 35 12.24 6.50 10.84
C LYS A 35 11.40 6.58 12.12
N GLU A 36 11.39 7.74 12.77
CA GLU A 36 10.70 7.94 14.05
C GLU A 36 9.18 7.81 13.97
N ILE A 37 8.60 8.14 12.81
CA ILE A 37 7.17 7.99 12.53
C ILE A 37 6.89 6.55 12.11
N LEU A 38 7.69 6.02 11.17
CA LEU A 38 7.49 4.69 10.61
C LEU A 38 7.55 3.57 11.66
N GLN A 39 8.40 3.71 12.69
CA GLN A 39 8.50 2.71 13.77
C GLN A 39 7.23 2.61 14.65
N GLN A 40 6.32 3.58 14.58
CA GLN A 40 5.04 3.56 15.30
C GLN A 40 3.97 2.72 14.57
N HIS A 41 4.24 2.34 13.33
CA HIS A 41 3.31 1.66 12.43
C HIS A 41 3.75 0.22 12.13
N ASN A 42 2.82 -0.58 11.62
CA ASN A 42 3.12 -1.93 11.17
C ASN A 42 3.61 -1.87 9.73
N LEU A 43 4.89 -2.18 9.52
CA LEU A 43 5.50 -2.09 8.20
C LEU A 43 5.53 -3.44 7.51
N SER A 44 5.27 -3.44 6.22
CA SER A 44 5.49 -4.59 5.34
C SER A 44 6.05 -4.14 4.00
N GLY A 45 6.68 -5.05 3.26
CA GLY A 45 7.22 -4.72 1.94
C GLY A 45 7.56 -5.95 1.13
N THR A 46 7.81 -5.78 -0.16
CA THR A 46 8.26 -6.86 -1.04
C THR A 46 9.70 -7.26 -0.71
N GLY A 47 10.05 -8.52 -0.98
CA GLY A 47 11.23 -9.19 -0.41
C GLY A 47 12.51 -8.37 -0.33
N THR A 48 13.04 -7.93 -1.47
CA THR A 48 14.29 -7.15 -1.51
C THR A 48 14.16 -5.81 -0.80
N THR A 49 13.03 -5.11 -0.98
CA THR A 49 12.77 -3.81 -0.35
C THR A 49 12.73 -3.94 1.18
N ALA A 50 11.94 -4.89 1.69
CA ALA A 50 11.81 -5.14 3.12
C ALA A 50 13.14 -5.55 3.75
N ARG A 51 13.90 -6.41 3.07
CA ARG A 51 15.23 -6.83 3.54
C ARG A 51 16.19 -5.66 3.65
N MET A 52 16.27 -4.82 2.61
CA MET A 52 17.14 -3.65 2.62
C MET A 52 16.75 -2.66 3.72
N ILE A 53 15.45 -2.41 3.93
CA ILE A 53 14.95 -1.54 5.01
C ILE A 53 15.34 -2.10 6.38
N ALA A 54 15.13 -3.40 6.63
CA ALA A 54 15.51 -4.03 7.89
C ALA A 54 17.02 -3.90 8.15
N ASP A 55 17.86 -4.22 7.14
CA ASP A 55 19.30 -4.27 7.29
C ASP A 55 19.96 -2.88 7.40
N HIS A 56 19.48 -1.88 6.65
CA HIS A 56 20.14 -0.56 6.55
C HIS A 56 19.47 0.52 7.41
N VAL A 57 18.15 0.44 7.61
CA VAL A 57 17.38 1.43 8.38
C VAL A 57 17.15 0.93 9.81
N GLY A 58 17.10 -0.38 10.02
CA GLY A 58 16.81 -0.99 11.32
C GLY A 58 15.33 -0.90 11.71
N LEU A 59 14.42 -0.78 10.74
CA LEU A 59 12.98 -0.82 10.97
C LEU A 59 12.49 -2.28 11.04
N LYS A 60 11.54 -2.56 11.95
CA LYS A 60 10.85 -3.85 11.98
C LYS A 60 9.83 -3.90 10.84
N ILE A 61 10.12 -4.67 9.82
CA ILE A 61 9.30 -4.78 8.60
C ILE A 61 9.07 -6.24 8.22
N LYS A 62 7.83 -6.59 7.89
CA LYS A 62 7.48 -7.91 7.36
C LYS A 62 7.80 -8.00 5.88
N GLY A 63 8.63 -8.97 5.50
CA GLY A 63 8.91 -9.28 4.08
C GLY A 63 7.83 -10.19 3.47
N TYR A 64 7.38 -9.83 2.28
CA TYR A 64 6.65 -10.68 1.34
C TYR A 64 7.58 -11.19 0.23
N ASN A 65 7.06 -11.90 -0.77
CA ASN A 65 7.84 -12.27 -1.96
C ASN A 65 8.32 -11.00 -2.70
N SER A 66 9.31 -11.15 -3.59
CA SER A 66 9.65 -10.06 -4.50
C SER A 66 8.45 -9.75 -5.41
N GLY A 67 8.30 -8.50 -5.83
CA GLY A 67 7.20 -8.06 -6.71
C GLY A 67 7.01 -8.97 -7.93
N PRO A 68 8.06 -9.20 -8.75
CA PRO A 68 7.99 -10.10 -9.91
C PRO A 68 7.62 -11.56 -9.62
N LEU A 69 7.77 -12.01 -8.37
CA LEU A 69 7.44 -13.38 -7.94
C LEU A 69 6.12 -13.44 -7.16
N GLY A 70 5.24 -12.46 -7.38
CA GLY A 70 3.90 -12.39 -6.79
C GLY A 70 3.79 -11.61 -5.49
N GLY A 71 4.85 -10.91 -5.07
CA GLY A 71 4.81 -10.05 -3.88
C GLY A 71 3.76 -8.93 -3.98
N ASP A 72 3.59 -8.36 -5.17
CA ASP A 72 2.61 -7.29 -5.39
C ASP A 72 1.17 -7.82 -5.25
N GLN A 73 0.93 -9.05 -5.68
CA GLN A 73 -0.35 -9.73 -5.52
C GLN A 73 -0.62 -10.09 -4.04
N GLN A 74 0.41 -10.47 -3.28
CA GLN A 74 0.28 -10.67 -1.84
C GLN A 74 -0.15 -9.39 -1.12
N ILE A 75 0.45 -8.24 -1.47
CA ILE A 75 0.03 -6.94 -0.92
C ILE A 75 -1.40 -6.60 -1.37
N GLY A 76 -1.71 -6.78 -2.65
CA GLY A 76 -3.06 -6.55 -3.19
C GLY A 76 -4.15 -7.35 -2.47
N ALA A 77 -3.89 -8.62 -2.16
CA ALA A 77 -4.78 -9.45 -1.37
C ALA A 77 -4.94 -8.91 0.06
N LYS A 78 -3.86 -8.41 0.68
CA LYS A 78 -3.92 -7.83 2.02
C LYS A 78 -4.70 -6.51 2.07
N ILE A 79 -4.71 -5.72 0.99
CA ILE A 79 -5.59 -4.56 0.86
C ILE A 79 -7.05 -4.99 0.90
N VAL A 80 -7.42 -6.01 0.10
CA VAL A 80 -8.79 -6.56 0.05
C VAL A 80 -9.27 -7.09 1.42
N GLU A 81 -8.34 -7.66 2.19
CA GLU A 81 -8.60 -8.20 3.52
C GLU A 81 -8.62 -7.13 4.63
N GLY A 82 -8.31 -5.85 4.33
CA GLY A 82 -8.21 -4.79 5.34
C GLY A 82 -6.95 -4.87 6.21
N ASN A 83 -5.89 -5.52 5.72
CA ASN A 83 -4.61 -5.71 6.42
C ASN A 83 -3.50 -4.78 5.91
N ILE A 84 -3.79 -3.88 4.97
CA ILE A 84 -2.93 -2.80 4.49
C ILE A 84 -3.78 -1.55 4.36
N ASP A 85 -3.38 -0.50 5.07
CA ASP A 85 -4.11 0.77 5.17
C ASP A 85 -3.48 1.87 4.31
N MET A 86 -2.21 1.69 3.90
CA MET A 86 -1.47 2.68 3.13
C MET A 86 -0.41 1.99 2.27
N VAL A 87 -0.20 2.50 1.06
CA VAL A 87 0.85 2.01 0.15
C VAL A 87 1.80 3.15 -0.20
N ILE A 88 3.09 2.95 0.05
CA ILE A 88 4.17 3.78 -0.49
C ILE A 88 4.89 2.94 -1.54
N PHE A 89 4.68 3.27 -2.81
CA PHE A 89 5.28 2.56 -3.93
C PHE A 89 6.11 3.51 -4.80
N PHE A 90 7.42 3.54 -4.57
CA PHE A 90 8.34 4.24 -5.46
C PHE A 90 8.64 3.41 -6.71
N SER A 91 7.75 3.57 -7.70
CA SER A 91 7.94 3.01 -9.04
C SER A 91 8.90 3.87 -9.86
N ASP A 92 9.64 3.22 -10.74
CA ASP A 92 10.46 3.88 -11.76
C ASP A 92 9.60 4.13 -13.01
N PRO A 93 9.27 5.40 -13.33
CA PRO A 93 8.42 5.72 -14.47
C PRO A 93 9.15 5.66 -15.82
N LEU A 94 10.49 5.55 -15.83
CA LEU A 94 11.31 5.58 -17.04
C LEU A 94 11.84 4.19 -17.43
N ALA A 95 11.65 3.18 -16.58
CA ALA A 95 12.10 1.81 -16.82
C ALA A 95 10.90 0.87 -16.97
N ALA A 96 10.82 0.18 -18.11
CA ALA A 96 9.83 -0.88 -18.31
C ALA A 96 10.03 -2.00 -17.30
N GLN A 97 8.97 -2.40 -16.59
CA GLN A 97 9.04 -3.56 -15.71
C GLN A 97 8.33 -4.77 -16.33
N PRO A 98 8.90 -5.98 -16.22
CA PRO A 98 8.23 -7.20 -16.67
C PRO A 98 6.93 -7.49 -15.91
N HIS A 99 6.74 -6.88 -14.73
CA HIS A 99 5.58 -7.00 -13.86
C HIS A 99 4.72 -5.73 -13.83
N ASP A 100 4.83 -4.84 -14.83
CA ASP A 100 3.97 -3.65 -14.98
C ASP A 100 2.45 -3.94 -14.84
N PRO A 101 1.90 -5.07 -15.36
CA PRO A 101 0.51 -5.43 -15.13
C PRO A 101 0.15 -5.55 -13.64
N ASP A 102 1.06 -6.11 -12.83
CA ASP A 102 0.88 -6.33 -11.40
C ASP A 102 0.92 -4.98 -10.65
N VAL A 103 1.81 -4.06 -11.06
CA VAL A 103 1.85 -2.68 -10.53
C VAL A 103 0.51 -1.98 -10.76
N LYS A 104 -0.03 -2.05 -11.98
CA LYS A 104 -1.33 -1.43 -12.31
C LYS A 104 -2.47 -2.07 -11.53
N ALA A 105 -2.45 -3.40 -11.37
CA ALA A 105 -3.45 -4.11 -10.58
C ALA A 105 -3.43 -3.71 -9.11
N LEU A 106 -2.24 -3.53 -8.53
CA LEU A 106 -2.04 -3.07 -7.15
C LEU A 106 -2.55 -1.64 -6.94
N LEU A 107 -2.18 -0.71 -7.81
CA LEU A 107 -2.65 0.69 -7.71
C LEU A 107 -4.17 0.78 -7.86
N ARG A 108 -4.74 0.01 -8.79
CA ARG A 108 -6.18 -0.07 -9.01
C ARG A 108 -6.92 -0.64 -7.79
N ILE A 109 -6.40 -1.70 -7.15
CA ILE A 109 -7.09 -2.26 -5.96
C ILE A 109 -7.05 -1.28 -4.78
N ALA A 110 -5.94 -0.57 -4.60
CA ALA A 110 -5.84 0.43 -3.55
C ALA A 110 -6.84 1.59 -3.75
N GLN A 111 -7.08 2.02 -5.00
CA GLN A 111 -8.14 2.98 -5.32
C GLN A 111 -9.55 2.43 -5.06
N VAL A 112 -9.80 1.16 -5.39
CA VAL A 112 -11.11 0.52 -5.14
C VAL A 112 -11.46 0.48 -3.66
N TYR A 113 -10.45 0.28 -2.80
CA TYR A 113 -10.61 0.27 -1.35
C TYR A 113 -10.35 1.62 -0.69
N ASP A 114 -10.15 2.68 -1.49
CA ASP A 114 -9.94 4.06 -1.06
C ASP A 114 -8.87 4.22 0.04
N ILE A 115 -7.78 3.45 -0.07
CA ILE A 115 -6.62 3.61 0.83
C ILE A 115 -5.65 4.65 0.26
N PRO A 116 -4.95 5.42 1.12
CA PRO A 116 -3.90 6.32 0.68
C PRO A 116 -2.76 5.62 -0.07
N ILE A 117 -2.34 6.20 -1.20
CA ILE A 117 -1.25 5.70 -2.05
C ILE A 117 -0.28 6.83 -2.38
N ALA A 118 1.01 6.62 -2.15
CA ALA A 118 2.08 7.50 -2.63
C ALA A 118 2.93 6.79 -3.68
N ASN A 119 2.97 7.34 -4.89
CA ASN A 119 3.78 6.79 -6.00
C ASN A 119 5.12 7.53 -6.20
N ASN A 120 5.42 8.50 -5.36
CA ASN A 120 6.64 9.29 -5.39
C ASN A 120 6.92 9.87 -3.99
N ILE A 121 8.15 10.41 -3.81
CA ILE A 121 8.60 10.97 -2.53
C ILE A 121 7.71 12.13 -2.08
N ALA A 122 7.37 13.08 -2.97
CA ALA A 122 6.58 14.25 -2.58
C ALA A 122 5.22 13.85 -1.99
N THR A 123 4.49 12.93 -2.64
CA THR A 123 3.22 12.43 -2.10
C THR A 123 3.44 11.68 -0.77
N ALA A 124 4.52 10.91 -0.64
CA ALA A 124 4.83 10.19 0.59
C ALA A 124 5.15 11.16 1.74
N ASP A 125 5.85 12.27 1.47
CA ASP A 125 6.17 13.31 2.45
C ASP A 125 4.91 14.01 2.96
N PHE A 126 4.00 14.39 2.06
CA PHE A 126 2.72 14.98 2.44
C PHE A 126 1.88 14.01 3.29
N MET A 127 1.88 12.71 2.93
CA MET A 127 1.09 11.70 3.63
C MET A 127 1.66 11.38 5.01
N ILE A 128 2.96 11.14 5.14
CA ILE A 128 3.59 10.71 6.40
C ILE A 128 3.57 11.82 7.46
N HIS A 129 3.52 13.09 7.05
CA HIS A 129 3.42 14.26 7.93
C HIS A 129 1.98 14.75 8.12
N SER A 130 0.98 14.10 7.52
CA SER A 130 -0.42 14.45 7.76
C SER A 130 -0.81 14.20 9.22
N THR A 131 -1.64 15.07 9.78
CA THR A 131 -2.21 14.88 11.12
C THR A 131 -2.96 13.54 11.23
N LEU A 132 -3.55 13.08 10.12
CA LEU A 132 -4.29 11.83 10.02
C LEU A 132 -3.44 10.57 10.26
N MET A 133 -2.12 10.65 10.17
CA MET A 133 -1.24 9.51 10.52
C MET A 133 -1.39 9.11 11.99
N ASN A 134 -1.70 10.08 12.86
CA ASN A 134 -1.81 9.91 14.31
C ASN A 134 -3.25 9.81 14.81
N GLU A 135 -4.21 9.72 13.89
CA GLU A 135 -5.64 9.67 14.18
C GLU A 135 -6.30 8.46 13.50
N GLN A 136 -7.50 8.12 13.95
CA GLN A 136 -8.38 7.21 13.24
C GLN A 136 -9.05 7.97 12.09
N TYR A 137 -9.13 7.36 10.91
CA TYR A 137 -9.74 7.95 9.73
C TYR A 137 -10.83 7.02 9.18
N SER A 138 -12.08 7.46 9.24
CA SER A 138 -13.22 6.73 8.70
C SER A 138 -13.75 7.40 7.44
N HIS A 139 -13.98 6.61 6.40
CA HIS A 139 -14.52 7.07 5.12
C HIS A 139 -15.49 6.03 4.55
N GLN A 140 -16.24 6.43 3.51
CA GLN A 140 -17.22 5.56 2.87
C GLN A 140 -16.63 4.96 1.60
N ILE A 141 -16.69 3.63 1.47
CA ILE A 141 -16.32 2.90 0.25
C ILE A 141 -17.54 2.24 -0.37
N GLU A 142 -17.51 1.99 -1.68
CA GLU A 142 -18.57 1.25 -2.35
C GLU A 142 -18.69 -0.18 -1.79
N ASN A 143 -19.90 -0.62 -1.51
CA ASN A 143 -20.17 -1.97 -1.02
C ASN A 143 -20.22 -2.97 -2.19
N PHE A 144 -19.05 -3.45 -2.60
CA PHE A 144 -18.93 -4.41 -3.70
C PHE A 144 -19.64 -5.76 -3.44
N LYS A 145 -19.92 -6.14 -2.18
CA LYS A 145 -20.68 -7.38 -1.88
C LYS A 145 -22.12 -7.28 -2.40
N ASN A 146 -22.77 -6.13 -2.20
CA ASN A 146 -24.11 -5.90 -2.74
C ASN A 146 -24.09 -5.87 -4.28
N THR A 147 -23.01 -5.39 -4.91
CA THR A 147 -22.86 -5.39 -6.37
C THR A 147 -22.83 -6.81 -6.95
N VAL A 148 -22.23 -7.78 -6.24
CA VAL A 148 -22.23 -9.19 -6.68
C VAL A 148 -23.64 -9.77 -6.60
N ASP A 149 -24.35 -9.59 -5.48
CA ASP A 149 -25.71 -10.11 -5.31
C ASP A 149 -26.70 -9.52 -6.33
N VAL A 150 -26.54 -8.23 -6.67
CA VAL A 150 -27.33 -7.57 -7.73
C VAL A 150 -26.99 -8.14 -9.10
N ARG A 151 -25.70 -8.30 -9.44
CA ARG A 151 -25.28 -8.87 -10.73
C ARG A 151 -25.75 -10.31 -10.91
N VAL A 152 -25.71 -11.13 -9.86
CA VAL A 152 -26.22 -12.51 -9.92
C VAL A 152 -27.73 -12.53 -10.21
N LYS A 153 -28.50 -11.59 -9.62
CA LYS A 153 -29.94 -11.47 -9.88
C LYS A 153 -30.28 -10.95 -11.27
N GLU A 154 -29.46 -10.07 -11.85
CA GLU A 154 -29.66 -9.53 -13.21
C GLU A 154 -29.29 -10.53 -14.33
N MET A 155 -28.51 -11.57 -14.01
CA MET A 155 -28.13 -12.62 -14.95
C MET A 155 -29.05 -13.85 -14.93
N GLN A 156 -30.13 -13.80 -14.13
CA GLN A 156 -31.21 -14.80 -14.07
C GLN A 156 -32.45 -14.29 -14.79
#